data_AF-A0A9Q0VGL8-F1
#
_entry.id   AF-A0A9Q0VGL8-F1
#
_cell.length_a   1.000
_cell.length_b   1.000
_cell.length_c   1.000
_cell.angle_alpha   90.00
_cell.angle_beta   90.00
_cell.angle_gamma   90.00
#
_symmetry.space_group_name_H-M   'P 1'
#
loop_
_entity.id
_entity.type
_entity.pdbx_description
1 polymer ?
#
loop_
_entity_poly.entity_id
_entity_poly.type
_entity_poly.pdbx_seq_one_letter_code
_entity_poly.pdbx_strand_id
1 'polypeptide(L)'
;MLCQNSKVLVRYHPLAGRLMTSSEGKLIVDCSGEGALFIEAEANCKINDIGDTTQSDPATLGKLVYEIPGAQIILQIPPVVAQV
;
A
#
# COMPACT_ATOMS: atom_id res chain seq x y z
N MET A 1 -11.10 1.93 5.76
CA MET A 1 -11.60 1.04 6.84
C MET A 1 -10.38 0.55 7.60
N LEU A 2 -10.24 0.86 8.90
CA LEU A 2 -9.13 0.35 9.73
C LEU A 2 -9.47 -1.11 10.11
N CYS A 3 -8.77 -2.08 9.52
CA CYS A 3 -9.07 -3.49 9.74
C CYS A 3 -8.83 -3.91 11.21
N GLN A 4 -9.87 -4.49 11.82
CA GLN A 4 -9.92 -5.00 13.20
C GLN A 4 -9.04 -6.26 13.46
N ASN A 5 -8.09 -6.60 12.58
CA ASN A 5 -7.20 -7.76 12.76
C ASN A 5 -5.71 -7.39 12.58
N SER A 6 -5.23 -6.55 13.49
CA SER A 6 -3.85 -6.06 13.56
C SER A 6 -2.84 -7.08 14.13
N LYS A 7 -3.24 -8.32 14.45
CA LYS A 7 -2.36 -9.31 15.11
C LYS A 7 -1.06 -9.57 14.33
N VAL A 8 -1.13 -9.58 13.00
CA VAL A 8 0.05 -9.73 12.14
C VAL A 8 1.00 -8.53 12.26
N LEU A 9 0.43 -7.31 12.35
CA LEU A 9 1.20 -6.08 12.55
C LEU A 9 1.86 -6.01 13.93
N VAL A 10 1.50 -6.85 14.90
CA VAL A 10 2.30 -6.95 16.14
C VAL A 10 3.67 -7.55 15.83
N ARG A 11 3.73 -8.59 15.00
CA ARG A 11 5.01 -9.20 14.59
C ARG A 11 5.73 -8.36 13.54
N TYR A 12 4.96 -7.72 12.67
CA TYR A 12 5.47 -6.86 11.59
C TYR A 12 5.18 -5.39 11.87
N HIS A 13 5.44 -4.95 13.09
CA HIS A 13 5.10 -3.60 13.55
C HIS A 13 5.69 -2.46 12.71
N PRO A 14 6.86 -2.59 12.03
CA PRO A 14 7.31 -1.52 11.14
C PRO A 14 6.33 -1.27 9.99
N LEU A 15 5.56 -2.27 9.55
CA LEU A 15 4.59 -2.10 8.46
C LEU A 15 3.39 -1.22 8.86
N ALA A 16 3.21 -0.97 10.16
CA ALA A 16 2.22 -0.05 10.71
C ALA A 16 2.76 1.37 10.92
N GLY A 17 3.99 1.67 10.49
CA GLY A 17 4.64 2.97 10.66
C GLY A 17 4.48 3.94 9.49
N ARG A 18 5.36 4.94 9.43
CA ARG A 18 5.50 5.88 8.31
C ARG A 18 6.93 5.98 7.84
N LEU A 19 7.11 6.26 6.56
CA LEU A 19 8.42 6.48 5.98
C LEU A 19 8.92 7.89 6.34
N MET A 20 10.16 7.98 6.80
CA MET A 20 10.82 9.25 7.07
C MET A 20 12.29 9.19 6.64
N THR A 21 12.93 10.35 6.57
CA THR A 21 14.37 10.45 6.31
C THR A 21 15.09 10.72 7.63
N SER A 22 16.10 9.92 7.94
CA SER A 22 17.00 10.15 9.08
C SER A 22 17.89 11.38 8.85
N SER A 23 18.55 11.85 9.91
CA SER A 23 19.56 12.92 9.82
C SER A 23 20.73 12.60 8.88
N GLU A 24 20.96 11.32 8.60
CA GLU A 24 22.00 10.81 7.69
C GLU A 24 21.51 10.69 6.23
N GLY A 25 20.27 11.10 5.94
CA GLY A 25 19.69 10.98 4.60
C GLY A 25 19.20 9.58 4.23
N LYS A 26 19.19 8.62 5.18
CA LYS A 26 18.68 7.26 4.94
C LYS A 26 17.18 7.21 5.16
N LEU A 27 16.49 6.46 4.30
CA LEU A 27 15.09 6.09 4.50
C LEU A 27 14.97 5.19 5.73
N ILE A 28 14.11 5.57 6.67
CA ILE A 28 13.79 4.80 7.86
C ILE A 28 12.27 4.73 8.04
N VAL A 29 11.83 3.85 8.92
CA VAL A 29 10.42 3.72 9.30
C VAL A 29 10.25 4.24 10.71
N ASP A 30 9.46 5.30 10.87
CA ASP A 30 8.93 5.71 12.15
C ASP A 30 7.82 4.72 12.55
N CYS A 31 8.06 3.92 13.59
CA CYS A 31 7.14 2.89 14.06
C CYS A 31 6.03 3.48 14.95
N SER A 32 5.34 4.51 14.46
CA SER A 32 4.29 5.28 15.16
C SER A 32 3.03 4.47 15.47
N GLY A 33 2.84 3.31 14.81
CA GLY A 33 1.67 2.46 15.02
C GLY A 33 0.39 2.99 14.39
N GLU A 34 0.48 3.93 13.45
CA GLU A 34 -0.67 4.48 12.73
C GLU A 34 -1.41 3.43 11.86
N GLY A 35 -0.82 2.27 11.64
CA GLY A 35 -1.42 1.15 10.92
C GLY A 35 -1.08 1.13 9.43
N ALA A 36 -1.38 -0.01 8.81
CA ALA A 36 -1.30 -0.19 7.36
C ALA A 36 -2.59 0.27 6.68
N LEU A 37 -2.50 0.62 5.39
CA LEU A 37 -3.67 0.99 4.61
C LEU A 37 -4.34 -0.26 4.03
N PHE A 38 -5.65 -0.38 4.22
CA PHE A 38 -6.46 -1.44 3.64
C PHE A 38 -7.59 -0.83 2.82
N ILE A 39 -7.62 -1.15 1.52
CA ILE A 39 -8.58 -0.64 0.54
C ILE A 39 -9.33 -1.81 -0.08
N GLU A 40 -10.64 -1.64 -0.20
CA GLU A 40 -11.50 -2.54 -0.98
C GLU A 40 -11.73 -1.91 -2.35
N ALA A 41 -11.55 -2.69 -3.41
CA ALA A 41 -11.74 -2.27 -4.78
C ALA A 41 -12.69 -3.23 -5.51
N GLU A 42 -13.40 -2.70 -6.52
CA GLU A 42 -14.26 -3.48 -7.39
C GLU A 42 -13.93 -3.16 -8.84
N ALA A 43 -13.95 -4.19 -9.69
CA ALA A 43 -13.77 -4.06 -11.12
C ALA A 43 -14.99 -4.66 -11.85
N ASN A 44 -15.60 -3.88 -12.74
CA ASN A 44 -16.72 -4.32 -13.56
C ASN A 44 -16.23 -5.08 -14.82
N CYS A 45 -15.40 -6.09 -14.63
CA CYS A 45 -14.90 -6.99 -15.66
C CYS A 45 -14.64 -8.38 -15.07
N LYS A 46 -14.48 -9.39 -15.92
CA LYS A 46 -14.05 -10.71 -15.44
C LYS A 46 -12.54 -10.69 -15.24
N ILE A 47 -12.05 -11.53 -14.32
CA ILE A 47 -10.60 -11.71 -14.11
C ILE A 47 -9.87 -12.09 -15.41
N ASN A 48 -10.52 -12.89 -16.27
CA ASN A 48 -9.95 -13.29 -17.56
C ASN A 48 -9.80 -12.10 -18.55
N ASP A 49 -10.59 -11.03 -18.38
CA ASP A 49 -10.53 -9.84 -19.23
C ASP A 49 -9.34 -8.94 -18.87
N ILE A 50 -8.78 -9.11 -17.66
CA ILE A 50 -7.58 -8.40 -17.17
C ILE A 50 -6.31 -8.97 -17.82
N GLY A 51 -6.33 -10.24 -18.21
CA GLY A 51 -5.18 -10.94 -18.79
C GLY A 51 -4.18 -11.45 -17.74
N ASP A 52 -2.95 -11.75 -18.17
CA ASP A 52 -1.90 -12.23 -17.30
C ASP A 52 -1.37 -11.08 -16.41
N THR A 53 -1.62 -11.18 -15.10
CA THR A 53 -1.21 -10.16 -14.13
C THR A 53 0.32 -10.09 -13.94
N THR A 54 1.07 -11.07 -14.45
CA THR A 54 2.54 -11.09 -14.40
C THR A 54 3.19 -10.36 -15.58
N GLN A 55 2.41 -10.09 -16.64
CA GLN A 55 2.84 -9.42 -17.87
C GLN A 55 1.94 -8.22 -18.18
N SER A 56 1.37 -7.60 -17.15
CA SER A 56 0.32 -6.59 -17.34
C SER A 56 0.85 -5.35 -18.04
N ASP A 57 0.04 -4.84 -18.96
CA ASP A 57 0.33 -3.56 -19.58
C ASP A 57 0.18 -2.42 -18.55
N PRO A 58 1.01 -1.36 -18.63
CA PRO A 58 0.95 -0.26 -17.68
C PRO A 58 -0.41 0.45 -17.62
N ALA A 59 -1.18 0.47 -18.71
CA ALA A 59 -2.47 1.15 -18.75
C ALA A 59 -3.56 0.37 -18.00
N THR A 60 -3.51 -0.96 -18.01
CA THR A 60 -4.36 -1.82 -17.18
C THR A 60 -3.94 -1.75 -15.71
N LEU A 61 -2.63 -1.81 -15.41
CA LEU A 61 -2.16 -1.66 -14.02
C LEU A 61 -2.57 -0.34 -13.40
N GLY A 62 -2.48 0.77 -14.14
CA GLY A 62 -2.91 2.09 -13.65
C GLY A 62 -4.41 2.18 -13.33
N LYS A 63 -5.25 1.25 -13.82
CA LYS A 63 -6.67 1.17 -13.46
C LYS A 63 -6.92 0.28 -12.25
N LEU A 64 -6.01 -0.64 -11.96
CA LEU A 64 -6.17 -1.66 -10.92
C LEU A 64 -5.44 -1.31 -9.63
N VAL A 65 -4.35 -0.56 -9.68
CA VAL A 65 -3.56 -0.22 -8.49
C VAL A 65 -4.10 1.06 -7.85
N TYR A 66 -4.45 0.99 -6.57
CA TYR A 66 -4.84 2.15 -5.80
C TYR A 66 -3.69 3.15 -5.65
N GLU A 67 -3.89 4.36 -6.16
CA GLU A 67 -3.03 5.50 -5.88
C GLU A 67 -3.47 6.19 -4.60
N ILE A 68 -2.51 6.49 -3.71
CA ILE A 68 -2.80 7.17 -2.45
C ILE A 68 -3.10 8.64 -2.73
N PRO A 69 -4.32 9.13 -2.44
CA PRO A 69 -4.71 10.50 -2.75
C PRO A 69 -3.80 11.51 -2.07
N GLY A 70 -3.26 12.44 -2.86
CA GLY A 70 -2.40 13.52 -2.36
C GLY A 70 -0.95 13.10 -2.07
N ALA A 71 -0.58 11.82 -2.20
CA ALA A 71 0.81 11.38 -2.07
C ALA A 71 1.63 11.88 -3.27
N GLN A 72 2.57 12.79 -3.03
CA GLN A 72 3.46 13.33 -4.08
C GLN A 72 4.85 12.70 -4.06
N ILE A 73 5.23 12.13 -2.91
CA ILE A 73 6.54 11.50 -2.68
C ILE A 73 6.35 10.21 -1.88
N ILE A 74 7.32 9.32 -1.98
CA ILE A 74 7.27 8.00 -1.33
C ILE A 74 7.10 8.08 0.19
N LEU A 75 7.59 9.15 0.84
CA LEU A 75 7.46 9.32 2.30
C LEU A 75 6.00 9.47 2.77
N GLN A 76 5.09 9.86 1.88
CA GLN A 76 3.66 10.01 2.18
C GLN A 76 2.88 8.70 2.00
N ILE A 77 3.55 7.64 1.53
CA ILE A 77 2.98 6.32 1.32
C ILE A 77 3.27 5.48 2.57
N PRO A 78 2.27 4.83 3.19
CA PRO A 78 2.53 3.89 4.27
C PRO A 78 3.37 2.71 3.74
N PRO A 79 4.17 2.05 4.61
CA PRO A 79 5.04 0.95 4.18
C PRO A 79 4.31 -0.20 3.48
N VAL A 80 3.03 -0.43 3.81
CA VAL A 80 2.17 -1.42 3.16
C VAL A 80 0.78 -0.86 2.89
N VAL A 81 0.31 -1.11 1.67
CA VAL A 81 -1.08 -0.99 1.25
C VAL A 81 -1.56 -2.38 0.84
N ALA A 82 -2.63 -2.84 1.47
CA ALA A 82 -3.34 -4.04 1.04
C ALA A 82 -4.59 -3.61 0.29
N GLN A 83 -4.70 -4.05 -0.96
CA GLN A 83 -5.89 -3.88 -1.78
C GLN A 83 -6.52 -5.25 -2.00
N VAL A 84 -7.84 -5.34 -1.82
CA VAL A 84 -8.63 -6.55 -2.06
C VAL A 84 -9.73 -6.30 -3.09
#